data_AF-A0A356BVJ1-F1
#
_entry.id   AF-A0A356BVJ1-F1
#
_cell.length_a   1.000
_cell.length_b   1.000
_cell.length_c   1.000
_cell.angle_alpha   90.00
_cell.angle_beta   90.00
_cell.angle_gamma   90.00
#
_symmetry.space_group_name_H-M   'P 1'
#
loop_
_entity.id
_entity.type
_entity.pdbx_description
1 polymer ?
#
loop_
_entity_poly.entity_id
_entity_poly.type
_entity_poly.pdbx_seq_one_letter_code
_entity_poly.pdbx_strand_id
1 'polypeptide(L)'
;MKQRRIKLVHYLILLVWSLVVLFPVWTMLVNSLKKQLDIFRNPFTFPATPNFSGYRYVLQDSDFLVYCWNTLFVVGLTIFITLFIGSLAAYALAFWKGRASKFVYLLFLS
;
A
#
# COMPACT_ATOMS: atom_id res chain seq x y z
N MET A 1 12.75 -35.41 7.36
CA MET A 1 13.70 -34.32 7.71
C MET A 1 14.01 -33.35 6.56
N LYS A 2 14.13 -33.79 5.30
CA LYS A 2 14.42 -32.93 4.12
C LYS A 2 13.42 -31.78 3.92
N GLN A 3 12.11 -32.04 4.06
CA GLN A 3 11.09 -30.99 3.93
C GLN A 3 11.13 -29.93 5.04
N ARG A 4 11.59 -30.28 6.24
CA ARG A 4 11.70 -29.34 7.37
C ARG A 4 12.84 -28.33 7.16
N ARG A 5 13.93 -28.76 6.51
CA ARG A 5 15.04 -27.87 6.10
C ARG A 5 14.63 -26.91 4.98
N ILE A 6 13.88 -27.38 3.99
CA ILE A 6 13.38 -26.52 2.90
C ILE A 6 12.46 -25.42 3.44
N LYS A 7 11.55 -25.77 4.35
CA LYS A 7 10.68 -24.79 5.04
C LYS A 7 11.50 -23.76 5.82
N LEU A 8 12.52 -24.20 6.56
CA LEU A 8 13.40 -23.30 7.33
C LEU A 8 14.11 -22.28 6.42
N VAL A 9 14.65 -22.75 5.28
CA VAL A 9 15.31 -21.87 4.30
C VAL A 9 14.31 -20.88 3.69
N HIS A 10 13.10 -21.31 3.36
CA HIS A 10 12.04 -20.41 2.88
C HIS A 10 11.68 -19.34 3.91
N TYR A 11 11.50 -19.72 5.18
CA TYR A 11 11.22 -18.74 6.24
C TYR A 11 12.36 -17.75 6.45
N LEU A 12 13.62 -18.20 6.37
CA LEU A 12 14.77 -17.31 6.45
C LEU A 12 14.80 -16.31 5.29
N ILE A 13 14.55 -16.76 4.05
CA ILE A 13 14.49 -15.89 2.88
C ILE A 13 13.37 -14.86 3.02
N LEU A 14 12.17 -15.29 3.43
CA LEU A 14 11.03 -14.40 3.65
C LEU A 14 11.30 -13.39 4.77
N LEU A 15 11.98 -13.80 5.84
CA LEU A 15 12.36 -12.92 6.95
C LEU A 15 13.34 -11.86 6.48
N VAL A 16 14.40 -12.24 5.77
CA VAL A 16 15.37 -11.29 5.20
C VAL A 16 14.68 -10.32 4.24
N TRP A 17 13.81 -10.84 3.36
CA TRP A 17 13.06 -10.00 2.43
C TRP A 17 12.13 -9.01 3.14
N SER A 18 11.44 -9.46 4.18
CA SER A 18 10.61 -8.60 5.02
C SER A 18 11.43 -7.49 5.68
N LEU A 19 12.61 -7.79 6.21
CA LEU A 19 13.49 -6.76 6.79
C LEU A 19 13.94 -5.73 5.76
N VAL A 20 14.24 -6.14 4.52
CA VAL A 20 14.60 -5.22 3.44
C VAL A 20 13.45 -4.28 3.10
N VAL A 21 12.22 -4.78 3.03
CA VAL A 21 11.02 -3.96 2.77
C VAL A 21 10.67 -3.06 3.95
N LEU A 22 10.88 -3.53 5.18
CA LEU A 22 10.60 -2.76 6.40
C LEU A 22 11.65 -1.68 6.66
N PHE A 23 12.88 -1.83 6.15
CA PHE A 23 13.94 -0.86 6.34
C PHE A 23 13.58 0.57 5.90
N PRO A 24 13.09 0.84 4.67
CA PRO A 24 12.67 2.18 4.28
C PRO A 24 11.49 2.69 5.12
N VAL A 25 10.54 1.84 5.47
CA VAL A 25 9.40 2.20 6.33
C VAL A 25 9.89 2.63 7.72
N TRP A 26 10.85 1.91 8.29
CA TRP A 26 11.48 2.27 9.55
C TRP A 26 12.17 3.64 9.46
N THR A 27 12.96 3.88 8.40
CA THR A 27 13.62 5.19 8.23
C THR A 27 12.63 6.33 8.05
N MET A 28 11.49 6.09 7.39
CA MET A 28 10.42 7.07 7.24
C MET A 28 9.81 7.44 8.61
N LEU A 29 9.51 6.45 9.45
CA LEU A 29 8.95 6.67 10.80
C LEU A 29 9.93 7.39 11.73
N VAL A 30 11.20 7.03 11.67
CA VAL A 30 12.25 7.66 12.49
C VAL A 30 12.47 9.11 12.05
N ASN A 31 12.40 9.39 10.74
CA ASN A 31 12.58 10.74 10.22
C ASN A 31 11.35 11.64 10.39
N SER A 32 10.14 11.10 10.44
CA SER A 32 8.92 11.90 10.68
C SER A 32 8.89 12.56 12.07
N LEU A 33 9.67 12.05 13.02
CA LEU A 33 9.83 12.58 14.38
C LEU A 33 11.02 13.54 14.53
N LYS A 34 11.81 13.79 13.48
CA LYS A 34 13.01 14.64 13.53
C LYS A 34 12.74 16.05 13.02
N LYS A 35 13.59 17.01 13.43
CA LYS A 35 13.66 18.33 12.78
C LYS A 35 14.35 18.20 11.42
N GLN A 36 13.98 19.06 10.47
CA GLN A 36 14.53 19.04 9.11
C GLN A 36 16.06 19.04 9.06
N LEU A 37 16.72 19.81 9.92
CA LEU A 37 18.18 19.86 10.04
C LEU A 37 18.81 18.53 10.54
N ASP A 38 18.11 17.79 11.40
CA ASP A 38 18.58 16.52 11.94
C ASP A 38 18.39 15.36 10.95
N ILE A 39 17.40 15.46 10.04
CA ILE A 39 17.20 14.51 8.94
C ILE A 39 18.42 14.50 8.01
N PHE A 40 18.97 15.68 7.67
CA PHE A 40 20.15 15.79 6.80
C PHE A 40 21.45 15.36 7.47
N ARG A 41 21.57 15.53 8.80
CA ARG A 41 22.79 15.18 9.53
C ARG A 41 22.90 13.69 9.84
N ASN A 42 21.82 13.08 10.33
CA ASN A 42 21.84 11.69 10.78
C ASN A 42 20.51 10.98 10.41
N PRO A 43 20.35 10.53 9.16
CA PRO A 43 19.08 9.96 8.68
C PRO A 43 18.74 8.60 9.31
N PHE A 44 19.74 7.78 9.68
CA PHE A 44 19.51 6.42 10.19
C PHE A 44 19.42 6.30 11.72
N THR A 45 19.77 7.36 12.47
CA THR A 45 19.83 7.30 13.94
C THR A 45 18.46 7.59 14.56
N PHE A 46 18.18 7.03 15.73
CA PHE A 46 16.98 7.37 16.49
C PHE A 46 17.00 8.85 16.92
N PRO A 47 15.86 9.59 16.90
CA PRO A 47 15.83 10.99 17.33
C PRO A 47 16.25 11.13 18.79
N ALA A 48 17.21 12.01 19.08
CA ALA A 48 17.63 12.34 20.45
C ALA A 48 16.49 13.02 21.25
N THR A 49 15.65 13.78 20.55
CA THR A 49 14.44 14.40 21.10
C THR A 49 13.30 14.25 20.08
N PRO A 50 12.21 13.53 20.40
CA PRO A 50 11.05 13.45 19.54
C PRO A 50 10.45 14.83 19.30
N ASN A 51 10.29 15.23 18.04
CA ASN A 51 9.67 16.50 17.65
C ASN A 51 8.34 16.27 16.94
N PHE A 52 7.27 16.86 17.48
CA PHE A 52 5.92 16.79 16.92
C PHE A 52 5.52 18.04 16.12
N SER A 53 6.42 19.01 15.92
CA SER A 53 6.10 20.23 15.18
C SER A 53 5.72 19.96 13.72
N GLY A 54 6.33 18.96 13.08
CA GLY A 54 5.98 18.55 11.72
C GLY A 54 4.54 18.04 11.63
N TYR A 55 4.08 17.26 12.62
CA TYR A 55 2.69 16.80 12.68
C TYR A 55 1.71 17.94 12.92
N ARG A 56 2.04 18.90 13.79
CA ARG A 56 1.21 20.11 13.98
C ARG A 56 1.09 20.94 12.70
N TYR A 57 2.22 21.16 12.02
CA TYR A 57 2.23 21.87 10.74
C TYR A 57 1.35 21.19 9.69
N VAL A 58 1.45 19.86 9.54
CA VAL A 58 0.62 19.11 8.60
C VAL A 58 -0.88 19.19 8.95
N LEU A 59 -1.23 19.19 10.25
CA LEU A 59 -2.62 19.20 10.69
C LEU A 59 -3.27 20.59 10.71
N GLN A 60 -2.51 21.65 10.98
CA GLN A 60 -3.04 23.00 11.19
C GLN A 60 -2.66 23.99 10.09
N ASP A 61 -1.45 23.91 9.56
CA ASP A 61 -0.88 24.89 8.64
C ASP A 61 -0.84 24.40 7.18
N SER A 62 -1.33 23.19 6.91
CA SER A 62 -1.32 22.60 5.57
C SER A 62 -2.69 22.09 5.15
N ASP A 63 -2.97 22.13 3.84
CA ASP A 63 -4.19 21.59 3.22
C ASP A 63 -4.23 20.05 3.19
N PHE A 64 -3.39 19.37 3.98
CA PHE A 64 -3.29 17.92 4.01
C PHE A 64 -4.64 17.23 4.27
N LEU A 65 -5.45 17.76 5.18
CA LEU A 65 -6.79 17.20 5.46
C LEU A 65 -7.71 17.29 4.25
N VAL A 66 -7.64 18.39 3.48
CA VAL A 66 -8.41 18.57 2.25
C VAL A 66 -7.95 17.57 1.19
N TYR A 67 -6.64 17.40 1.00
CA TYR A 67 -6.11 16.42 0.05
C TYR A 67 -6.44 14.98 0.45
N CYS A 68 -6.38 14.66 1.74
CA CYS A 68 -6.78 13.37 2.28
C CYS A 68 -8.26 13.08 2.00
N TRP A 69 -9.13 14.06 2.27
CA TRP A 69 -10.57 13.94 2.00
C TRP A 69 -10.88 13.78 0.51
N ASN A 70 -10.25 14.58 -0.35
CA ASN A 70 -10.41 14.46 -1.80
C ASN A 70 -10.00 13.07 -2.29
N THR A 71 -8.87 12.55 -1.80
CA THR A 71 -8.39 11.21 -2.18
C THR A 71 -9.35 10.12 -1.69
N LEU A 72 -9.82 10.19 -0.44
CA LEU A 72 -10.79 9.25 0.11
C LEU A 72 -12.09 9.26 -0.68
N PHE A 73 -12.59 10.44 -1.02
CA PHE A 73 -13.81 10.60 -1.81
C PHE A 73 -13.66 10.00 -3.22
N VAL A 74 -12.57 10.36 -3.93
CA VAL A 74 -12.32 9.87 -5.30
C VAL A 74 -12.09 8.36 -5.33
N VAL A 75 -11.29 7.83 -4.41
CA VAL A 75 -11.01 6.39 -4.31
C VAL A 75 -12.28 5.63 -3.94
N GLY A 76 -13.04 6.11 -2.95
CA GLY A 76 -14.30 5.50 -2.53
C GLY A 76 -15.32 5.45 -3.66
N LEU A 77 -15.49 6.56 -4.39
CA LEU A 77 -16.40 6.63 -5.53
C LEU A 77 -15.95 5.71 -6.66
N THR A 78 -14.64 5.67 -6.94
CA THR A 78 -14.07 4.80 -7.99
C THR A 78 -14.29 3.33 -7.64
N ILE A 79 -13.99 2.92 -6.41
CA ILE A 79 -14.23 1.55 -5.94
C ILE A 79 -15.72 1.22 -6.10
N PHE A 80 -16.62 2.10 -5.65
CA PHE A 80 -18.06 1.86 -5.74
C PHE A 80 -18.52 1.65 -7.20
N ILE A 81 -18.14 2.55 -8.11
CA ILE A 81 -18.52 2.46 -9.52
C ILE A 81 -17.90 1.22 -10.18
N THR A 82 -16.62 0.95 -9.95
CA THR A 82 -15.93 -0.21 -10.51
C THR A 82 -16.53 -1.51 -10.00
N LEU A 83 -16.87 -1.61 -8.71
CA LEU A 83 -17.50 -2.80 -8.15
C LEU A 83 -18.92 -2.99 -8.68
N PHE A 84 -19.68 -1.90 -8.81
CA PHE A 84 -21.04 -1.93 -9.34
C PHE A 84 -21.03 -2.44 -10.79
N ILE A 85 -20.29 -1.78 -11.67
CA ILE A 85 -20.19 -2.17 -13.09
C ILE A 85 -19.56 -3.55 -13.22
N GLY A 86 -18.48 -3.82 -12.48
CA GLY A 86 -17.78 -5.10 -12.50
C GLY A 86 -18.65 -6.27 -12.07
N SER A 87 -19.50 -6.07 -11.05
CA SER A 87 -20.47 -7.09 -10.60
C SER A 87 -21.52 -7.38 -11.67
N LEU A 88 -22.10 -6.35 -12.30
CA LEU A 88 -23.06 -6.53 -13.40
C LEU A 88 -22.42 -7.24 -14.60
N ALA A 89 -21.18 -6.86 -14.96
CA ALA A 89 -20.44 -7.49 -16.04
C ALA A 89 -20.10 -8.95 -15.73
N ALA A 90 -19.65 -9.24 -14.51
CA ALA A 90 -19.37 -10.61 -14.05
C ALA A 90 -20.64 -11.48 -14.06
N TYR A 91 -21.78 -10.93 -13.64
CA TYR A 91 -23.07 -11.62 -13.71
C TYR A 91 -23.48 -11.93 -15.15
N ALA A 92 -23.38 -10.95 -16.06
CA ALA A 92 -23.68 -11.16 -17.47
C ALA A 92 -22.78 -12.24 -18.10
N LEU A 93 -21.48 -12.24 -17.79
CA LEU A 93 -20.54 -13.25 -18.28
C LEU A 93 -20.83 -14.66 -17.71
N ALA A 94 -21.20 -14.76 -16.43
CA ALA A 94 -21.45 -16.04 -15.77
C ALA A 94 -22.68 -16.77 -16.35
N PHE A 95 -23.73 -16.05 -16.73
CA PHE A 95 -25.00 -16.65 -17.18
C PHE A 95 -25.22 -16.60 -18.70
N TRP A 96 -24.56 -15.70 -19.44
CA TRP A 96 -24.78 -15.57 -20.88
C TRP A 96 -23.86 -16.50 -21.69
N LYS A 97 -24.43 -17.54 -22.31
CA LYS A 97 -23.74 -18.47 -23.23
C LYS A 97 -23.57 -17.95 -24.67
N GLY A 98 -23.32 -16.65 -24.85
CA GLY A 98 -23.13 -16.01 -26.16
C GLY A 98 -21.68 -16.09 -26.67
N ARG A 99 -21.46 -15.93 -27.98
CA ARG A 99 -20.11 -15.88 -28.59
C ARG A 99 -19.25 -14.74 -28.02
N ALA A 100 -19.87 -13.61 -27.67
CA ALA A 100 -19.20 -12.46 -27.05
C ALA A 100 -18.68 -12.78 -25.63
N SER A 101 -19.47 -13.48 -24.79
CA SER A 101 -19.03 -13.92 -23.45
C SER A 101 -17.83 -14.87 -23.53
N LYS A 102 -17.85 -15.79 -24.51
CA LYS A 102 -16.75 -16.74 -24.74
C LYS A 102 -15.45 -16.07 -25.19
N PHE A 103 -15.53 -15.01 -26.01
CA PHE A 103 -14.37 -14.22 -26.43
C PHE A 103 -13.74 -13.45 -25.26
N VAL A 104 -14.58 -12.76 -24.46
CA VAL A 104 -14.11 -12.02 -23.28
C VAL A 104 -13.50 -12.97 -22.24
N TYR A 105 -14.13 -14.12 -21.98
CA TYR A 105 -13.61 -15.12 -21.05
C TYR A 105 -12.25 -15.70 -21.49
N LEU A 106 -12.07 -15.96 -22.79
CA LEU A 106 -10.79 -16.42 -23.34
C LEU A 106 -9.68 -15.38 -23.19
N LEU A 107 -9.99 -14.09 -23.34
CA LEU A 107 -9.04 -12.99 -23.21
C LEU A 107 -8.57 -12.80 -21.74
N PHE A 108 -9.44 -13.10 -20.76
CA PHE A 108 -9.07 -13.09 -19.35
C PHE A 108 -8.28 -14.34 -18.90
N LEU A 109 -8.41 -15.46 -19.62
CA LEU A 109 -7.76 -16.73 -19.28
C LEU A 109 -6.41 -16.93 -19.99
N SER A 110 -6.15 -16.16 -21.06
CA SER A 110 -4.88 -16.11 -21.79
C SER A 110 -3.87 -15.22 -21.08
#